data_AF-A0ABD8ANV5-F1
#
_entry.id   AF-A0ABD8ANV5-F1
#
_cell.length_a   1.000
_cell.length_b   1.000
_cell.length_c   1.000
_cell.angle_alpha   90.00
_cell.angle_beta   90.00
_cell.angle_gamma   90.00
#
_symmetry.space_group_name_H-M   'P 1'
#
loop_
_entity.id
_entity.type
_entity.pdbx_description
1 polymer ?
#
loop_
_entity_poly.entity_id
_entity_poly.type
_entity_poly.pdbx_seq_one_letter_code
_entity_poly.pdbx_strand_id
1 'polypeptide(L)'
;MRNSESDELIYNNMPSEEELIRLLHTHHEENDPRSSFYIRTHVIPEIDWLKSLLNVTLALFAGLIISMICFYLLNPFIPGYALLSAQIVFIASMLFIALRRVRVILIWSIRIYQRFAPIEVRNKCRFEPSCSVYMIQAIEKYGAIKGLSLGIHRLRKCNINGGGYDYP
;
A
#
# COMPACT_ATOMS: atom_id res chain seq x y z
N MET A 1 -3.40 22.25 -44.91
CA MET A 1 -4.09 21.33 -45.86
C MET A 1 -4.19 19.89 -45.35
N ARG A 2 -3.34 19.41 -44.43
CA ARG A 2 -3.43 18.04 -43.88
C ARG A 2 -4.59 17.81 -42.88
N ASN A 3 -5.14 18.87 -42.30
CA ASN A 3 -6.22 18.75 -41.29
C ASN A 3 -7.62 18.56 -41.92
N SER A 4 -7.89 19.09 -43.12
CA SER A 4 -9.24 19.00 -43.70
C SER A 4 -9.61 17.58 -44.16
N GLU A 5 -8.63 16.85 -44.70
CA GLU A 5 -8.82 15.44 -45.12
C GLU A 5 -9.01 14.50 -43.93
N SER A 6 -8.33 14.74 -42.80
CA SER A 6 -8.53 13.96 -41.57
C SER A 6 -9.88 14.27 -40.92
N ASP A 7 -10.29 15.54 -40.91
CA ASP A 7 -11.55 15.96 -40.30
C ASP A 7 -12.77 15.47 -41.08
N GLU A 8 -12.68 15.44 -42.42
CA GLU A 8 -13.72 14.88 -43.30
C GLU A 8 -13.81 13.34 -43.19
N LEU A 9 -12.66 12.66 -43.01
CA LEU A 9 -12.65 11.22 -42.71
C LEU A 9 -13.29 10.91 -41.35
N ILE A 10 -13.11 11.77 -40.34
CA ILE A 10 -13.73 11.62 -39.02
C ILE A 10 -15.24 11.82 -39.10
N TYR A 11 -15.70 12.83 -39.83
CA TYR A 11 -17.13 13.10 -40.00
C TYR A 11 -17.85 11.96 -40.73
N ASN A 12 -17.24 11.43 -41.79
CA ASN A 12 -17.81 10.33 -42.58
C ASN A 12 -17.81 8.97 -41.85
N ASN A 13 -17.00 8.81 -40.80
CA ASN A 13 -16.94 7.61 -39.95
C ASN A 13 -17.55 7.83 -38.55
N MET A 14 -18.26 8.95 -38.33
CA MET A 14 -18.86 9.24 -37.04
C MET A 14 -20.03 8.27 -36.78
N PRO A 15 -20.04 7.55 -35.64
CA PRO A 15 -21.12 6.63 -35.32
C PRO A 15 -22.45 7.37 -35.23
N SER A 16 -23.54 6.65 -35.52
CA SER A 16 -24.90 7.19 -35.33
C SER A 16 -25.12 7.61 -33.87
N GLU A 17 -26.05 8.54 -33.62
CA GLU A 17 -26.36 9.01 -32.26
C GLU A 17 -26.71 7.86 -31.30
N GLU A 18 -27.48 6.87 -31.78
CA GLU A 18 -27.81 5.67 -31.00
C GLU A 18 -26.58 4.82 -30.66
N GLU A 19 -25.64 4.69 -31.60
CA GLU A 19 -24.40 3.95 -31.40
C GLU A 19 -23.46 4.69 -30.44
N LEU A 20 -23.40 6.02 -30.50
CA LEU A 20 -22.70 6.84 -29.51
C LEU A 20 -23.28 6.63 -28.10
N ILE A 21 -24.60 6.64 -27.95
CA ILE A 21 -25.27 6.40 -26.65
C ILE A 21 -24.94 5.01 -26.12
N ARG A 22 -24.98 3.97 -26.98
CA ARG A 22 -24.60 2.60 -26.58
C ARG A 22 -23.14 2.53 -26.15
N LEU A 23 -22.22 3.13 -26.91
CA LEU A 23 -20.79 3.17 -26.59
C LEU A 23 -20.52 3.91 -25.28
N LEU A 24 -21.21 5.03 -25.04
CA LEU A 24 -21.11 5.77 -23.78
C LEU A 24 -21.62 4.95 -22.60
N HIS A 25 -22.72 4.21 -22.77
CA HIS A 25 -23.27 3.33 -21.74
C HIS A 25 -22.30 2.18 -21.41
N THR A 26 -21.78 1.48 -22.42
CA THR A 26 -20.80 0.40 -22.19
C THR A 26 -19.53 0.93 -21.55
N HIS A 27 -19.03 2.08 -22.00
CA HIS A 27 -17.86 2.72 -21.41
C HIS A 27 -18.12 3.14 -19.95
N HIS A 28 -19.33 3.59 -19.62
CA HIS A 28 -19.70 3.88 -18.23
C HIS A 28 -19.73 2.60 -17.39
N GLU A 29 -20.31 1.51 -17.89
CA GLU A 29 -20.35 0.22 -17.20
C GLU A 29 -18.97 -0.41 -16.99
N GLU A 30 -18.04 -0.26 -17.92
CA GLU A 30 -16.65 -0.75 -17.77
C GLU A 30 -15.86 0.01 -16.70
N ASN A 31 -16.26 1.25 -16.40
CA ASN A 31 -15.59 2.14 -15.44
C ASN A 31 -16.32 2.26 -14.10
N ASP A 32 -17.49 1.66 -13.93
CA ASP A 32 -18.18 1.61 -12.64
C ASP A 32 -17.69 0.38 -11.83
N PRO A 33 -17.03 0.56 -10.67
CA PRO A 33 -16.57 -0.57 -9.84
C PRO A 33 -17.70 -1.46 -9.31
N ARG A 34 -18.96 -1.02 -9.41
CA ARG A 34 -20.16 -1.78 -9.05
C ARG A 34 -20.70 -2.64 -10.20
N SER A 35 -20.29 -2.36 -11.43
CA SER A 35 -20.71 -3.08 -12.62
C SER A 35 -20.05 -4.46 -12.69
N SER A 36 -20.77 -5.44 -13.24
CA SER A 36 -20.21 -6.75 -13.57
C SER A 36 -19.17 -6.70 -14.69
N PHE A 37 -19.19 -5.66 -15.51
CA PHE A 37 -18.27 -5.45 -16.65
C PHE A 37 -17.03 -4.65 -16.27
N TYR A 38 -16.87 -4.29 -14.99
CA TYR A 38 -15.75 -3.47 -14.52
C TYR A 38 -14.39 -4.10 -14.85
N ILE A 39 -13.53 -3.37 -15.56
CA ILE A 39 -12.18 -3.82 -15.92
C ILE A 39 -11.16 -3.12 -15.03
N ARG A 40 -10.60 -3.87 -14.07
CA ARG A 40 -9.53 -3.38 -13.20
C ARG A 40 -8.16 -3.47 -13.87
N THR A 41 -7.42 -2.36 -13.88
CA THR A 41 -5.99 -2.36 -14.22
C THR A 41 -5.15 -2.88 -13.05
N HIS A 42 -4.36 -3.93 -13.28
CA HIS A 42 -3.48 -4.50 -12.25
C HIS A 42 -2.06 -3.99 -12.42
N VAL A 43 -1.62 -3.12 -11.50
CA VAL A 43 -0.22 -2.71 -11.42
C VAL A 43 0.52 -3.72 -10.55
N ILE A 44 1.47 -4.46 -11.12
CA ILE A 44 2.33 -5.38 -10.37
C ILE A 44 3.42 -4.54 -9.69
N PRO A 45 3.52 -4.52 -8.35
CA PRO A 45 4.54 -3.74 -7.67
C PRO A 45 5.94 -4.35 -7.90
N GLU A 46 6.90 -3.49 -8.21
CA GLU A 46 8.32 -3.81 -8.12
C GLU A 46 8.74 -3.86 -6.66
N ILE A 47 9.33 -4.97 -6.22
CA ILE A 47 9.70 -5.20 -4.83
C ILE A 47 11.22 -5.36 -4.76
N ASP A 48 11.89 -4.38 -4.14
CA ASP A 48 13.31 -4.46 -3.81
C ASP A 48 13.51 -5.18 -2.47
N TRP A 49 13.49 -6.52 -2.52
CA TRP A 49 13.60 -7.40 -1.35
C TRP A 49 14.84 -7.13 -0.50
N LEU A 50 15.98 -6.99 -1.16
CA LEU A 50 17.28 -6.83 -0.49
C LEU A 50 17.35 -5.51 0.27
N LYS A 51 16.88 -4.40 -0.33
CA LYS A 51 16.97 -3.07 0.27
C LYS A 51 16.06 -2.93 1.49
N SER A 52 14.81 -3.40 1.39
CA SER A 52 13.87 -3.35 2.52
C SER A 52 14.32 -4.24 3.67
N LEU A 53 14.74 -5.48 3.38
CA LEU A 53 15.20 -6.40 4.41
C LEU A 53 16.48 -5.89 5.08
N LEU A 54 17.48 -5.46 4.29
CA LEU A 54 18.75 -4.95 4.79
C LEU A 54 18.57 -3.70 5.66
N ASN A 55 17.71 -2.76 5.27
CA ASN A 55 17.52 -1.53 6.04
C ASN A 55 16.85 -1.74 7.39
N VAL A 56 15.92 -2.71 7.50
CA VAL A 56 15.25 -3.02 8.77
C VAL A 56 16.17 -3.82 9.69
N THR A 57 16.84 -4.84 9.15
CA THR A 57 17.74 -5.69 9.95
C THR A 57 18.97 -4.91 10.40
N LEU A 58 19.64 -4.20 9.50
CA LEU A 58 20.85 -3.44 9.82
C LEU A 58 20.61 -2.38 10.89
N ALA A 59 19.47 -1.68 10.85
CA ALA A 59 19.15 -0.65 11.85
C ALA A 59 18.98 -1.23 13.26
N LEU A 60 18.37 -2.40 13.39
CA LEU A 60 18.17 -3.06 14.69
C LEU A 60 19.48 -3.68 15.21
N PHE A 61 20.23 -4.38 14.35
CA PHE A 61 21.52 -4.97 14.73
C PHE A 61 22.56 -3.89 15.06
N ALA A 62 22.66 -2.83 14.26
CA ALA A 62 23.58 -1.72 14.55
C ALA A 62 23.26 -1.04 15.87
N GLY A 63 21.98 -0.81 16.17
CA GLY A 63 21.57 -0.26 17.46
C GLY A 63 21.98 -1.16 18.64
N LEU A 64 21.67 -2.46 18.57
CA LEU A 64 22.04 -3.40 19.63
C LEU A 64 23.56 -3.48 19.83
N ILE A 65 24.34 -3.54 18.74
CA ILE A 65 25.82 -3.57 18.79
C ILE A 65 26.36 -2.29 19.42
N ILE A 66 25.87 -1.12 18.99
CA ILE A 66 26.30 0.18 19.53
C ILE A 66 26.01 0.26 21.04
N SER A 67 24.85 -0.20 21.50
CA SER A 67 24.54 -0.25 22.93
C SER A 67 25.40 -1.22 23.71
N MET A 68 25.73 -2.38 23.14
CA MET A 68 26.56 -3.37 23.81
C MET A 68 27.99 -2.84 24.00
N ILE A 69 28.53 -2.18 22.96
CA ILE A 69 29.84 -1.52 23.00
C ILE A 69 29.82 -0.35 24.01
N CYS A 70 28.81 0.51 23.95
CA CYS A 70 28.68 1.65 24.86
C CYS A 70 28.59 1.20 26.33
N PHE A 71 27.80 0.16 26.61
CA PHE A 71 27.70 -0.43 27.94
C PHE A 71 29.05 -0.98 28.44
N TYR A 72 29.76 -1.73 27.60
CA TYR A 72 31.07 -2.30 27.97
C TYR A 72 32.12 -1.23 28.23
N LEU A 73 32.14 -0.16 27.42
CA LEU A 73 33.10 0.94 27.56
C LEU A 73 32.81 1.85 28.78
N LEU A 74 31.55 2.04 29.14
CA LEU A 74 31.15 2.94 30.24
C LEU A 74 31.08 2.25 31.61
N ASN A 75 30.97 0.91 31.66
CA ASN A 75 30.88 0.13 32.90
C ASN A 75 31.96 0.45 33.96
N PRO A 76 33.26 0.58 33.62
CA PRO A 76 34.29 0.86 34.64
C PRO A 76 34.28 2.29 35.19
N PHE A 77 33.55 3.24 34.57
CA PHE A 77 33.59 4.66 34.92
C PHE A 77 32.33 5.18 35.62
N ILE A 78 31.22 4.42 35.60
CA ILE A 78 29.90 4.89 36.03
C ILE A 78 29.32 3.99 37.13
N PRO A 79 28.73 4.53 38.21
CA PRO A 79 28.08 3.72 39.25
C PRO A 79 26.88 2.94 38.67
N GLY A 80 26.69 1.69 39.14
CA GLY A 80 25.81 0.72 38.49
C GLY A 80 24.36 1.15 38.23
N TYR A 81 23.77 2.03 39.06
CA TYR A 81 22.40 2.54 38.86
C TYR A 81 22.28 3.45 37.62
N ALA A 82 23.33 4.19 37.27
CA ALA A 82 23.34 5.04 36.08
C ALA A 82 23.56 4.22 34.79
N LEU A 83 24.20 3.05 34.90
CA LEU A 83 24.30 2.07 33.81
C LEU A 83 22.93 1.43 33.50
N LEU A 84 22.16 1.09 34.55
CA LEU A 84 20.83 0.50 34.42
C LEU A 84 19.83 1.47 33.78
N SER A 85 19.81 2.73 34.20
CA SER A 85 18.92 3.74 33.61
C SER A 85 19.28 4.04 32.15
N ALA A 86 20.57 4.08 31.80
CA ALA A 86 21.02 4.24 30.42
C ALA A 86 20.59 3.07 29.51
N GLN A 87 20.68 1.82 30.00
CA GLN A 87 20.19 0.65 29.26
C GLN A 87 18.68 0.69 29.04
N ILE A 88 17.89 1.09 30.04
CA ILE A 88 16.44 1.21 29.91
C ILE A 88 16.08 2.24 28.83
N VAL A 89 16.72 3.41 28.84
CA VAL A 89 16.51 4.46 27.82
C VAL A 89 16.90 3.95 26.43
N PHE A 90 18.01 3.22 26.32
CA PHE A 90 18.43 2.65 25.04
C PHE A 90 17.43 1.61 24.51
N ILE A 91 16.99 0.68 25.36
CA ILE A 91 15.99 -0.34 25.01
C ILE A 91 14.67 0.33 24.62
N ALA A 92 14.22 1.35 25.36
CA ALA A 92 13.01 2.10 25.04
C ALA A 92 13.12 2.82 23.69
N SER A 93 14.28 3.40 23.38
CA SER A 93 14.57 4.04 22.09
C SER A 93 14.59 3.03 20.94
N MET A 94 15.23 1.87 21.12
CA MET A 94 15.21 0.78 20.15
C MET A 94 13.80 0.24 19.90
N LEU A 95 13.02 0.05 20.97
CA LEU A 95 11.63 -0.36 20.87
C LEU A 95 10.81 0.67 20.09
N PHE A 96 11.00 1.96 20.35
CA PHE A 96 10.32 3.03 19.63
C PHE A 96 10.68 3.04 18.13
N ILE A 97 11.95 2.85 17.79
CA ILE A 97 12.42 2.73 16.41
C ILE A 97 11.82 1.48 15.74
N ALA A 98 11.80 0.34 16.41
CA ALA A 98 11.19 -0.89 15.92
C ALA A 98 9.70 -0.69 15.63
N LEU A 99 8.96 -0.04 16.53
CA LEU A 99 7.54 0.27 16.36
C LEU A 99 7.27 1.18 15.15
N ARG A 100 8.17 2.14 14.86
CA ARG A 100 8.07 2.97 13.64
C ARG A 100 8.27 2.15 12.35
N ARG A 101 9.13 1.13 12.39
CA ARG A 101 9.42 0.26 11.23
C ARG A 101 8.29 -0.72 10.90
N VAL A 102 7.36 -0.99 11.83
CA VAL A 102 6.19 -1.87 11.60
C VAL A 102 5.38 -1.46 10.36
N ARG A 103 5.24 -0.14 10.11
CA ARG A 103 4.52 0.36 8.92
C ARG A 103 5.12 -0.16 7.61
N VAL A 104 6.45 -0.14 7.51
CA VAL A 104 7.18 -0.61 6.33
C VAL A 104 6.97 -2.10 6.13
N ILE A 105 7.04 -2.88 7.22
CA ILE A 105 6.84 -4.33 7.19
C ILE A 105 5.41 -4.68 6.72
N LEU A 106 4.39 -3.96 7.21
CA LEU A 106 3.00 -4.18 6.81
C LEU A 106 2.74 -3.83 5.35
N ILE A 107 3.22 -2.68 4.87
CA ILE A 107 3.07 -2.30 3.45
C ILE A 107 3.76 -3.34 2.57
N TRP A 108 4.94 -3.79 3.00
CA TRP A 108 5.71 -4.78 2.26
C TRP A 108 4.99 -6.14 2.19
N SER A 109 4.40 -6.63 3.30
CA SER A 109 3.61 -7.86 3.27
C SER A 109 2.38 -7.77 2.35
N ILE A 110 1.75 -6.59 2.27
CA ILE A 110 0.64 -6.37 1.33
C ILE A 110 1.12 -6.36 -0.13
N ARG A 111 2.28 -5.75 -0.42
CA ARG A 111 2.86 -5.77 -1.78
C ARG A 111 3.26 -7.17 -2.22
N ILE A 112 3.76 -7.99 -1.29
CA ILE A 112 4.02 -9.42 -1.52
C ILE A 112 2.73 -10.12 -1.89
N TYR A 113 1.68 -9.94 -1.08
CA TYR A 113 0.37 -10.47 -1.40
C TYR A 113 -0.09 -10.02 -2.80
N GLN A 114 0.04 -8.74 -3.15
CA GLN A 114 -0.33 -8.24 -4.48
C GLN A 114 0.44 -8.91 -5.62
N ARG A 115 1.70 -9.31 -5.40
CA ARG A 115 2.52 -9.96 -6.43
C ARG A 115 2.24 -11.45 -6.60
N PHE A 116 1.95 -12.16 -5.51
CA PHE A 116 1.70 -13.60 -5.55
C PHE A 116 0.22 -13.97 -5.67
N ALA A 117 -0.71 -13.04 -5.36
CA ALA A 117 -2.13 -13.30 -5.48
C ALA A 117 -2.55 -13.45 -6.95
N PRO A 118 -3.36 -14.48 -7.27
CA PRO A 118 -3.93 -14.66 -8.60
C PRO A 118 -4.79 -13.45 -9.02
N ILE A 119 -4.84 -13.19 -10.33
CA ILE A 119 -5.61 -12.07 -10.90
C ILE A 119 -7.10 -12.21 -10.57
N GLU A 120 -7.62 -13.43 -10.57
CA GLU A 120 -9.02 -13.74 -10.28
C GLU A 120 -9.41 -13.31 -8.86
N VAL A 121 -8.49 -13.44 -7.90
CA VAL A 121 -8.73 -13.00 -6.51
C VAL A 121 -8.73 -11.48 -6.43
N ARG A 122 -7.80 -10.81 -7.12
CA ARG A 122 -7.69 -9.35 -7.12
C ARG A 122 -8.85 -8.68 -7.86
N ASN A 123 -9.46 -9.35 -8.85
CA ASN A 123 -10.64 -8.88 -9.59
C ASN A 123 -11.94 -8.91 -8.78
N LYS A 124 -12.03 -9.71 -7.71
CA LYS A 124 -13.23 -9.78 -6.86
C LYS A 124 -13.49 -8.53 -6.02
N CYS A 125 -12.53 -7.60 -5.97
CA CYS A 125 -12.69 -6.39 -5.17
C CYS A 125 -13.70 -5.43 -5.81
N ARG A 126 -14.79 -5.17 -5.10
CA ARG A 126 -15.92 -4.32 -5.54
C ARG A 126 -15.69 -2.81 -5.38
N PHE A 127 -14.55 -2.41 -4.81
CA PHE A 127 -14.24 -1.01 -4.53
C PHE A 127 -13.03 -0.52 -5.33
N GLU A 128 -13.03 0.78 -5.65
CA GLU A 128 -11.87 1.48 -6.20
C GLU A 128 -11.35 2.55 -5.22
N PRO A 129 -10.07 2.53 -4.82
CA PRO A 129 -9.05 1.54 -5.20
C PRO A 129 -9.31 0.20 -4.48
N SER A 130 -8.62 -0.86 -4.94
CA SER A 130 -8.76 -2.21 -4.37
C SER A 130 -8.51 -2.22 -2.85
N CYS A 131 -9.06 -3.20 -2.12
CA CYS A 131 -8.89 -3.29 -0.67
C CYS A 131 -7.42 -3.36 -0.23
N SER A 132 -6.53 -3.97 -1.03
CA SER A 132 -5.09 -4.02 -0.73
C SER A 132 -4.41 -2.67 -0.95
N VAL A 133 -4.80 -1.93 -2.00
CA VAL A 133 -4.30 -0.56 -2.24
C VAL A 133 -4.83 0.41 -1.18
N TYR A 134 -6.12 0.33 -0.84
CA TYR A 134 -6.71 1.09 0.26
C TYR A 134 -5.98 0.82 1.58
N MET A 135 -5.68 -0.45 1.89
CA MET A 135 -4.96 -0.82 3.10
C MET A 135 -3.57 -0.16 3.15
N ILE A 136 -2.83 -0.15 2.03
CA ILE A 136 -1.53 0.55 1.94
C ILE A 136 -1.71 2.04 2.20
N GLN A 137 -2.63 2.70 1.48
CA GLN A 137 -2.88 4.14 1.64
C GLN A 137 -3.33 4.50 3.07
N ALA A 138 -4.16 3.66 3.70
CA ALA A 138 -4.60 3.84 5.08
C ALA A 138 -3.46 3.68 6.09
N ILE A 139 -2.55 2.73 5.87
CA ILE A 139 -1.35 2.54 6.71
C ILE A 139 -0.39 3.72 6.56
N GLU A 140 -0.23 4.26 5.35
CA GLU A 140 0.60 5.44 5.08
C GLU A 140 0.02 6.69 5.76
N LYS A 141 -1.30 6.91 5.65
CA LYS A 141 -1.98 8.10 6.18
C LYS A 141 -2.19 8.07 7.70
N TYR A 142 -2.64 6.93 8.24
CA TYR A 142 -3.07 6.82 9.65
C TYR A 142 -2.13 6.00 10.53
N GLY A 143 -1.08 5.41 9.95
CA GLY A 143 -0.14 4.54 10.64
C GLY A 143 -0.60 3.08 10.73
N ALA A 144 0.27 2.22 11.26
CA ALA A 144 0.11 0.76 11.24
C ALA A 144 -1.22 0.27 11.84
N ILE A 145 -1.54 0.67 13.07
CA ILE A 145 -2.70 0.14 13.81
C ILE A 145 -4.02 0.66 13.21
N LYS A 146 -4.15 1.98 13.10
CA LYS A 146 -5.39 2.60 12.59
C LYS A 146 -5.61 2.30 11.11
N GLY A 147 -4.55 2.32 10.30
CA GLY A 147 -4.61 1.97 8.88
C GLY A 147 -5.03 0.51 8.67
N LEU A 148 -4.46 -0.42 9.44
CA LEU A 148 -4.83 -1.84 9.38
C LEU A 148 -6.29 -2.06 9.79
N SER A 149 -6.74 -1.40 10.86
CA SER A 149 -8.15 -1.46 11.30
C SER A 149 -9.12 -0.99 10.22
N LEU A 150 -8.84 0.16 9.59
CA LEU A 150 -9.66 0.71 8.50
C LEU A 150 -9.69 -0.21 7.28
N GLY A 151 -8.54 -0.74 6.86
CA GLY A 151 -8.50 -1.62 5.70
C GLY A 151 -9.13 -2.99 5.97
N ILE A 152 -9.03 -3.54 7.19
CA ILE A 152 -9.76 -4.78 7.56
C ILE A 152 -11.27 -4.52 7.57
N HIS A 153 -11.71 -3.40 8.13
CA HIS A 153 -13.12 -3.02 8.12
C HIS A 153 -13.64 -2.92 6.67
N ARG A 154 -12.88 -2.29 5.78
CA ARG A 154 -13.23 -2.21 4.36
C ARG A 154 -13.22 -3.57 3.67
N LEU A 155 -12.25 -4.44 3.98
CA LEU A 155 -12.20 -5.79 3.41
C LEU A 155 -13.46 -6.60 3.78
N ARG A 156 -13.93 -6.49 5.02
CA ARG A 156 -15.20 -7.10 5.47
C ARG A 156 -16.39 -6.56 4.70
N LYS A 157 -16.47 -5.23 4.53
CA LYS A 157 -17.51 -4.58 3.72
C LYS A 157 -17.50 -5.09 2.28
N CYS A 158 -16.32 -5.15 1.65
CA CYS A 158 -16.15 -5.66 0.29
C CYS A 158 -16.65 -7.09 0.10
N ASN A 159 -16.48 -7.96 1.11
CA ASN A 159 -16.89 -9.37 1.02
C ASN A 159 -18.40 -9.55 1.17
N ILE A 160 -19.04 -8.77 2.04
CA ILE A 160 -20.47 -8.86 2.32
C ILE A 160 -21.24 -8.03 1.28
N ASN A 161 -21.27 -6.71 1.45
CA ASN A 161 -22.12 -5.80 0.69
C ASN A 161 -21.39 -4.49 0.36
N GLY A 162 -21.55 -4.02 -0.88
CA GLY A 162 -21.10 -2.69 -1.30
C GLY A 162 -20.23 -2.71 -2.55
N GLY A 163 -19.74 -1.52 -2.91
CA GLY A 163 -18.84 -1.29 -4.02
C GLY A 163 -18.83 0.17 -4.45
N GLY A 164 -17.94 0.50 -5.38
CA GLY A 164 -17.74 1.85 -5.90
C GLY A 164 -16.48 2.53 -5.37
N TYR A 165 -16.41 3.85 -5.50
CA TYR A 165 -15.24 4.65 -5.13
C TYR A 165 -15.24 4.98 -3.63
N ASP A 166 -14.13 4.72 -2.95
CA ASP A 166 -13.94 5.02 -1.53
C ASP A 166 -12.42 5.16 -1.26
N TYR A 167 -11.94 6.24 -0.67
CA TYR A 167 -10.50 6.49 -0.44
C TYR A 167 -10.26 6.80 1.05
N PRO A 168 -9.10 6.41 1.63
CA PRO A 168 -8.81 6.60 3.05
C PRO A 168 -8.47 8.06 3.38
#